data_AF-A0A1Z4BSM8-F1
#
_entry.id   AF-A0A1Z4BSM8-F1
#
_cell.length_a   1.000
_cell.length_b   1.000
_cell.length_c   1.000
_cell.angle_alpha   90.00
_cell.angle_beta   90.00
_cell.angle_gamma   90.00
#
_symmetry.space_group_name_H-M   'P 1'
#
loop_
_entity.id
_entity.type
_entity.pdbx_description
1 polymer ?
#
loop_
_entity_poly.entity_id
_entity_poly.type
_entity_poly.pdbx_seq_one_letter_code
_entity_poly.pdbx_strand_id
1 'polypeptide(L)'
;MGIFKKANNIYITVRDTYTSISGSSYEEAEEVIIEATNGDLELVSQKKVVMQGLGKGKGDDKNNKTQLLVTKVEGKNSANPYEKVTYKVTKYNQDKVSENDKKRIQWAMKIDGEKQLLKEKGDTLELTIKEEWTGKEIIVMSFLKKATEKVSVKVKVLEETLSLYFNGKFLIFKVIEKDKILKFSYKAVSGRALKNGKFDYSKERQKMKSEGPLPEGEYYINPQEIQYSENRTKIDKLKGRIGRGTMPGGEYSWGKGRIWIKPSEVYIDGILRNNFSIHGGREEGSAGCIDLTNNDVDFFRKIEQYRKESTKIKLFVKY
;
A
#
# COMPACT_ATOMS: atom_id res chain seq x y z
N MET A 1 32.22 -25.40 -20.92
CA MET A 1 33.43 -25.82 -20.20
C MET A 1 34.04 -26.96 -21.01
N GLY A 2 35.22 -26.78 -21.60
CA GLY A 2 35.86 -27.84 -22.41
C GLY A 2 36.72 -28.74 -21.53
N ILE A 3 36.46 -30.04 -21.54
CA ILE A 3 37.28 -31.04 -20.85
C ILE A 3 38.31 -31.54 -21.87
N PHE A 4 39.60 -31.29 -21.58
CA PHE A 4 40.71 -31.86 -22.35
C PHE A 4 41.46 -32.85 -21.47
N LYS A 5 41.39 -34.14 -21.80
CA LYS A 5 42.24 -35.17 -21.22
C LYS A 5 42.69 -36.12 -22.32
N LYS A 6 44.01 -36.23 -22.50
CA LYS A 6 44.62 -37.21 -23.40
C LYS A 6 44.56 -38.57 -22.71
N ALA A 7 43.59 -39.40 -23.07
CA ALA A 7 43.47 -40.76 -22.60
C ALA A 7 43.28 -41.69 -23.79
N ASN A 8 43.90 -42.86 -23.76
CA ASN A 8 43.92 -43.78 -24.89
C ASN A 8 42.55 -44.40 -25.19
N ASN A 9 41.62 -44.42 -24.22
CA ASN A 9 40.23 -44.81 -24.40
C ASN A 9 39.37 -44.12 -23.32
N ILE A 10 38.46 -43.23 -23.71
CA ILE A 10 37.39 -42.72 -22.84
C ILE A 10 36.07 -43.19 -23.46
N TYR A 11 35.30 -43.97 -22.70
CA TYR A 11 33.96 -44.38 -23.09
C TYR A 11 32.95 -43.54 -22.30
N ILE A 12 32.25 -42.64 -22.98
CA ILE A 12 31.15 -41.87 -22.43
C ILE A 12 29.86 -42.48 -22.99
N THR A 13 28.99 -42.97 -22.13
CA THR A 13 27.67 -43.49 -22.52
C THR A 13 26.62 -42.49 -22.09
N VAL A 14 26.04 -41.79 -23.06
CA VAL A 14 24.88 -40.92 -22.85
C VAL A 14 23.63 -41.73 -23.22
N ARG A 15 22.62 -41.74 -22.36
CA ARG A 15 21.33 -42.37 -22.69
C ARG A 15 20.73 -41.63 -23.90
N ASP A 16 20.49 -42.39 -24.96
CA ASP A 16 19.73 -42.04 -26.16
C ASP A 16 20.35 -41.13 -27.24
N THR A 17 21.68 -41.08 -27.44
CA THR A 17 22.31 -41.06 -28.79
C THR A 17 23.85 -40.93 -28.79
N TYR A 18 24.51 -41.88 -29.48
CA TYR A 18 25.93 -41.94 -29.89
C TYR A 18 27.05 -42.10 -28.82
N THR A 19 27.89 -43.12 -29.05
CA THR A 19 29.24 -43.22 -28.50
C THR A 19 30.18 -42.36 -29.35
N SER A 20 30.79 -41.32 -28.77
CA SER A 20 31.76 -40.48 -29.48
C SER A 20 33.17 -40.70 -28.93
N ILE A 21 34.11 -41.02 -29.81
CA ILE A 21 35.54 -41.10 -29.50
C ILE A 21 36.17 -39.80 -30.01
N SER A 22 36.37 -38.83 -29.11
CA SER A 22 36.93 -37.51 -29.45
C SER A 22 37.91 -37.05 -28.36
N GLY A 23 38.95 -36.32 -28.77
CA GLY A 23 39.93 -35.72 -27.86
C GLY A 23 39.39 -34.55 -27.02
N SER A 24 38.21 -34.05 -27.35
CA SER A 24 37.47 -33.05 -26.58
C SER A 24 35.97 -33.13 -26.90
N SER A 25 35.13 -32.96 -25.87
CA SER A 25 33.68 -32.88 -26.03
C SER A 25 33.10 -31.70 -25.24
N TYR A 26 31.99 -31.17 -25.73
CA TYR A 26 31.18 -30.14 -25.08
C TYR A 26 29.73 -30.59 -25.11
N GLU A 27 29.06 -30.58 -23.96
CA GLU A 27 27.66 -30.97 -23.85
C GLU A 27 26.94 -30.07 -22.84
N GLU A 28 25.72 -29.66 -23.18
CA GLU A 28 24.76 -29.02 -22.28
C GLU A 28 23.63 -30.01 -22.04
N ALA A 29 23.57 -30.55 -20.81
CA ALA A 29 22.57 -31.52 -20.39
C ALA A 29 22.07 -31.16 -18.98
N GLU A 30 20.84 -31.56 -18.64
CA GLU A 30 20.29 -31.40 -17.29
C GLU A 30 21.09 -32.20 -16.25
N GLU A 31 21.69 -33.32 -16.64
CA GLU A 31 22.50 -34.18 -15.78
C GLU A 31 23.62 -34.85 -16.59
N VAL A 32 24.82 -34.96 -15.99
CA VAL A 32 25.96 -35.70 -16.55
C VAL A 32 26.50 -36.66 -15.48
N ILE A 33 26.55 -37.95 -15.81
CA ILE A 33 27.03 -39.01 -14.91
C ILE A 33 28.36 -39.53 -15.44
N ILE A 34 29.39 -39.56 -14.58
CA ILE A 34 30.72 -40.10 -14.89
C ILE A 34 31.04 -41.20 -13.89
N GLU A 35 31.22 -42.43 -14.36
CA GLU A 35 31.50 -43.61 -13.54
C GLU A 35 32.81 -44.25 -13.97
N ALA A 36 33.70 -44.54 -13.01
CA ALA A 36 34.92 -45.31 -13.27
C ALA A 36 34.57 -46.79 -13.33
N THR A 37 34.78 -47.44 -14.47
CA THR A 37 34.55 -48.89 -14.59
C THR A 37 35.70 -49.73 -14.03
N ASN A 38 36.85 -49.11 -13.74
CA ASN A 38 37.97 -49.73 -13.02
C ASN A 38 38.95 -48.66 -12.50
N GLY A 39 39.30 -48.71 -11.21
CA GLY A 39 40.18 -47.75 -10.53
C GLY A 39 39.48 -46.48 -10.01
N ASP A 40 40.25 -45.63 -9.32
CA ASP A 40 39.74 -44.38 -8.72
C ASP A 40 39.63 -43.24 -9.75
N LEU A 41 38.55 -42.47 -9.69
CA LEU A 41 38.31 -41.33 -10.57
C LEU A 41 38.96 -40.06 -10.00
N GLU A 42 40.14 -39.69 -10.50
CA GLU A 42 40.79 -38.44 -10.11
C GLU A 42 40.46 -37.27 -11.06
N LEU A 43 39.84 -36.22 -10.51
CA LEU A 43 39.53 -34.96 -11.18
C LEU A 43 40.44 -33.85 -10.68
N VAL A 44 41.37 -33.39 -11.52
CA VAL A 44 42.29 -32.29 -11.18
C VAL A 44 41.88 -31.05 -11.96
N SER A 45 41.46 -29.99 -11.25
CA SER A 45 41.10 -28.70 -11.85
C SER A 45 42.04 -27.60 -11.37
N GLN A 46 42.50 -26.74 -12.30
CA GLN A 46 43.33 -25.57 -11.97
C GLN A 46 42.50 -24.36 -11.46
N LYS A 47 41.17 -24.49 -11.37
CA LYS A 47 40.29 -23.53 -10.68
C LYS A 47 39.35 -24.25 -9.72
N LYS A 48 39.17 -23.67 -8.54
CA LYS A 48 38.42 -24.22 -7.40
C LYS A 48 37.08 -24.83 -7.82
N VAL A 49 36.97 -26.15 -7.77
CA VAL A 49 35.71 -26.90 -7.94
C VAL A 49 35.11 -27.11 -6.55
N VAL A 50 33.82 -26.81 -6.38
CA VAL A 50 33.08 -27.19 -5.17
C VAL A 50 32.54 -28.60 -5.41
N MET A 51 33.22 -29.62 -4.88
CA MET A 51 32.68 -30.97 -4.82
C MET A 51 31.85 -31.11 -3.56
N GLN A 52 30.57 -31.44 -3.70
CA GLN A 52 29.67 -31.68 -2.57
C GLN A 52 29.26 -33.14 -2.56
N GLY A 53 29.96 -33.97 -1.78
CA GLY A 53 29.52 -35.34 -1.51
C GLY A 53 30.61 -36.32 -1.08
N LEU A 54 30.42 -36.88 0.13
CA LEU A 54 30.93 -38.16 0.64
C LEU A 54 32.41 -38.22 1.05
N GLY A 55 32.65 -38.11 2.37
CA GLY A 55 33.89 -38.58 2.98
C GLY A 55 34.06 -38.11 4.41
N LYS A 56 33.81 -38.99 5.40
CA LYS A 56 34.21 -38.80 6.79
C LYS A 56 35.75 -38.72 6.85
N GLY A 57 36.30 -37.53 6.94
CA GLY A 57 37.72 -37.31 7.19
C GLY A 57 37.90 -36.16 8.18
N LYS A 58 38.56 -36.42 9.30
CA LYS A 58 39.03 -35.38 10.23
C LYS A 58 40.03 -34.49 9.48
N GLY A 59 39.61 -33.29 9.12
CA GLY A 59 40.46 -32.24 8.57
C GLY A 59 40.13 -30.94 9.28
N ASP A 60 41.12 -30.38 9.97
CA ASP A 60 41.04 -29.09 10.64
C ASP A 60 40.83 -27.96 9.62
N ASP A 61 39.58 -27.63 9.30
CA ASP A 61 39.25 -26.43 8.54
C ASP A 61 38.61 -25.36 9.44
N LYS A 62 39.49 -24.55 10.03
CA LYS A 62 39.15 -23.22 10.53
C LYS A 62 38.79 -22.31 9.36
N ASN A 63 37.56 -22.41 8.86
CA ASN A 63 36.91 -21.29 8.18
C ASN A 63 35.40 -21.37 8.31
N ASN A 64 34.92 -21.17 9.53
CA ASN A 64 33.51 -21.05 9.84
C ASN A 64 33.02 -19.70 9.29
N LYS A 65 32.78 -19.62 7.98
CA LYS A 65 32.23 -18.41 7.34
C LYS A 65 30.84 -18.21 7.92
N THR A 66 30.74 -17.33 8.91
CA THR A 66 29.50 -17.06 9.63
C THR A 66 28.41 -16.74 8.62
N GLN A 67 27.31 -17.49 8.69
CA GLN A 67 26.17 -17.30 7.80
C GLN A 67 25.63 -15.86 7.97
N LEU A 68 25.44 -15.13 6.87
CA LEU A 68 24.91 -13.77 6.91
C LEU A 68 23.46 -13.77 7.42
N LEU A 69 23.19 -12.90 8.40
CA LEU A 69 21.89 -12.74 9.04
C LEU A 69 21.54 -11.26 9.15
N VAL A 70 20.26 -10.96 9.00
CA VAL A 70 19.69 -9.68 9.39
C VAL A 70 19.52 -9.67 10.90
N THR A 71 19.93 -8.58 11.56
CA THR A 71 19.88 -8.46 13.03
C THR A 71 19.03 -7.30 13.50
N LYS A 72 18.75 -6.30 12.65
CA LYS A 72 17.87 -5.17 12.99
C LYS A 72 17.10 -4.65 11.78
N VAL A 73 15.83 -4.35 12.01
CA VAL A 73 14.93 -3.65 11.10
C VAL A 73 14.30 -2.47 11.83
N GLU A 74 14.11 -1.36 11.14
CA GLU A 74 13.52 -0.13 11.65
C GLU A 74 12.37 0.34 10.75
N GLY A 75 11.40 1.03 11.34
CA GLY A 75 10.24 1.62 10.67
C GLY A 75 9.21 2.07 11.70
N LYS A 76 8.04 2.53 11.22
CA LYS A 76 6.95 2.99 12.10
C LYS A 76 6.38 1.85 12.95
N ASN A 77 6.11 2.14 14.22
CA ASN A 77 5.47 1.23 15.19
C ASN A 77 3.95 1.40 15.29
N SER A 78 3.39 2.38 14.58
CA SER A 78 1.95 2.59 14.43
C SER A 78 1.68 3.21 13.06
N ALA A 79 0.51 2.92 12.50
CA ALA A 79 0.11 3.44 11.20
C ALA A 79 -1.42 3.49 11.07
N ASN A 80 -1.90 4.43 10.26
CA ASN A 80 -3.31 4.50 9.90
C ASN A 80 -3.63 3.56 8.72
N PRO A 81 -4.89 3.14 8.55
CA PRO A 81 -5.33 2.50 7.32
C PRO A 81 -4.96 3.32 6.08
N TYR A 82 -4.58 2.63 5.00
CA TYR A 82 -4.11 3.16 3.71
C TYR A 82 -2.80 3.96 3.74
N GLU A 83 -2.20 4.14 4.91
CA GLU A 83 -0.90 4.79 5.01
C GLU A 83 0.17 3.93 4.32
N LYS A 84 1.01 4.57 3.50
CA LYS A 84 2.21 3.94 2.96
C LYS A 84 3.34 4.11 3.98
N VAL A 85 3.86 2.99 4.47
CA VAL A 85 4.95 2.94 5.45
C VAL A 85 6.16 2.24 4.88
N THR A 86 7.34 2.64 5.31
CA THR A 86 8.62 2.06 4.85
C THR A 86 9.35 1.42 6.01
N TYR A 87 9.83 0.21 5.80
CA TYR A 87 10.69 -0.54 6.72
C TYR A 87 12.04 -0.78 6.09
N LYS A 88 13.12 -0.62 6.86
CA LYS A 88 14.49 -0.76 6.38
C LYS A 88 15.32 -1.62 7.30
N VAL A 89 16.11 -2.52 6.72
CA VAL A 89 17.13 -3.28 7.43
C VAL A 89 18.31 -2.36 7.73
N THR A 90 18.67 -2.24 9.01
CA THR A 90 19.72 -1.30 9.47
C THR A 90 20.95 -1.99 10.05
N LYS A 91 20.84 -3.27 10.46
CA LYS A 91 22.00 -4.04 10.94
C LYS A 91 21.98 -5.50 10.48
N TYR A 92 23.19 -6.02 10.36
CA TYR A 92 23.52 -7.39 10.02
C TYR A 92 24.47 -7.97 11.07
N ASN A 93 24.75 -9.26 11.03
CA ASN A 93 25.78 -9.88 11.88
C ASN A 93 27.22 -9.68 11.34
N GLN A 94 27.38 -8.92 10.25
CA GLN A 94 28.64 -8.62 9.58
C GLN A 94 28.63 -7.16 9.12
N ASP A 95 29.79 -6.49 9.16
CA ASP A 95 29.88 -5.05 8.84
C ASP A 95 29.75 -4.76 7.34
N LYS A 96 30.22 -5.69 6.49
CA LYS A 96 30.19 -5.55 5.04
C LYS A 96 29.19 -6.53 4.45
N VAL A 97 28.14 -6.00 3.83
CA VAL A 97 27.10 -6.77 3.14
C VAL A 97 27.01 -6.30 1.71
N SER A 98 27.09 -7.25 0.76
CA SER A 98 27.04 -6.92 -0.67
C SER A 98 25.64 -6.51 -1.12
N GLU A 99 25.54 -5.74 -2.19
CA GLU A 99 24.24 -5.38 -2.79
C GLU A 99 23.46 -6.61 -3.27
N ASN A 100 24.17 -7.65 -3.73
CA ASN A 100 23.53 -8.91 -4.11
C ASN A 100 22.92 -9.62 -2.90
N ASP A 101 23.54 -9.54 -1.73
CA ASP A 101 22.97 -10.10 -0.50
C ASP A 101 21.74 -9.31 -0.04
N LYS A 102 21.78 -7.98 -0.13
CA LYS A 102 20.64 -7.12 0.20
C LYS A 102 19.42 -7.44 -0.66
N LYS A 103 19.60 -7.67 -1.96
CA LYS A 103 18.52 -8.06 -2.90
C LYS A 103 17.87 -9.40 -2.56
N ARG A 104 18.54 -10.27 -1.79
CA ARG A 104 18.00 -11.58 -1.37
C ARG A 104 17.20 -11.51 -0.07
N ILE A 105 17.22 -10.38 0.64
CA ILE A 105 16.44 -10.22 1.87
C ILE A 105 14.96 -10.38 1.53
N GLN A 106 14.30 -11.22 2.32
CA GLN A 106 12.89 -11.53 2.21
C GLN A 106 12.14 -10.89 3.37
N TRP A 107 10.85 -10.67 3.15
CA TRP A 107 9.95 -10.11 4.15
C TRP A 107 8.80 -11.07 4.42
N ALA A 108 8.43 -11.20 5.68
CA ALA A 108 7.22 -11.89 6.11
C ALA A 108 6.44 -10.96 7.05
N MET A 109 5.14 -11.15 7.07
CA MET A 109 4.23 -10.38 7.90
C MET A 109 3.38 -11.34 8.70
N LYS A 110 3.09 -11.01 9.96
CA LYS A 110 2.18 -11.77 10.79
C LYS A 110 1.04 -10.87 11.25
N ILE A 111 -0.20 -11.32 11.06
CA ILE A 111 -1.44 -10.61 11.40
C ILE A 111 -2.35 -11.63 12.05
N ASP A 112 -2.89 -11.33 13.24
CA ASP A 112 -3.76 -12.25 14.00
C ASP A 112 -3.19 -13.66 14.19
N GLY A 113 -1.87 -13.78 14.33
CA GLY A 113 -1.22 -15.08 14.48
C GLY A 113 -0.84 -15.76 13.16
N GLU A 114 -1.49 -15.41 12.05
CA GLU A 114 -1.22 -15.98 10.73
C GLU A 114 -0.02 -15.29 10.07
N LYS A 115 0.92 -16.11 9.59
CA LYS A 115 2.14 -15.64 8.93
C LYS A 115 2.01 -15.76 7.42
N GLN A 116 2.23 -14.66 6.72
CA GLN A 116 2.28 -14.57 5.26
C GLN A 116 3.66 -14.13 4.78
N LEU A 117 4.09 -14.69 3.64
CA LEU A 117 5.33 -14.28 2.96
C LEU A 117 5.01 -13.16 1.97
N LEU A 118 5.81 -12.09 1.98
CA LEU A 118 5.67 -10.99 1.04
C LEU A 118 6.44 -11.28 -0.25
N LYS A 119 5.96 -10.73 -1.37
CA LYS A 119 6.59 -10.92 -2.69
C LYS A 119 7.81 -10.02 -2.85
N GLU A 120 7.79 -8.87 -2.20
CA GLU A 120 8.85 -7.88 -2.19
C GLU A 120 10.12 -8.43 -1.53
N LYS A 121 11.26 -8.10 -2.15
CA LYS A 121 12.60 -8.44 -1.66
C LYS A 121 13.48 -7.20 -1.66
N GLY A 122 14.56 -7.24 -0.89
CA GLY A 122 15.47 -6.12 -0.71
C GLY A 122 15.62 -5.73 0.76
N ASP A 123 16.56 -4.83 1.04
CA ASP A 123 16.80 -4.29 2.38
C ASP A 123 15.76 -3.24 2.80
N THR A 124 14.83 -2.90 1.90
CA THR A 124 13.74 -1.95 2.12
C THR A 124 12.41 -2.56 1.68
N LEU A 125 11.37 -2.35 2.48
CA LEU A 125 9.99 -2.74 2.19
C LEU A 125 9.09 -1.52 2.26
N GLU A 126 8.33 -1.25 1.20
CA GLU A 126 7.21 -0.32 1.23
C GLU A 126 5.91 -1.12 1.38
N LEU A 127 5.17 -0.83 2.43
CA LEU A 127 3.91 -1.52 2.76
C LEU A 127 2.78 -0.49 2.79
N THR A 128 1.69 -0.77 2.08
CA THR A 128 0.44 -0.02 2.25
C THR A 128 -0.41 -0.72 3.28
N ILE A 129 -0.73 -0.05 4.38
CA ILE A 129 -1.56 -0.61 5.45
C ILE A 129 -2.97 -0.81 4.91
N LYS A 130 -3.48 -2.03 4.99
CA LYS A 130 -4.83 -2.32 4.51
C LYS A 130 -5.87 -2.03 5.58
N GLU A 131 -7.08 -1.72 5.13
CA GLU A 131 -8.21 -1.41 6.00
C GLU A 131 -8.60 -2.58 6.89
N GLU A 132 -8.59 -3.81 6.37
CA GLU A 132 -8.96 -5.01 7.15
C GLU A 132 -7.97 -5.32 8.29
N TRP A 133 -6.86 -4.58 8.37
CA TRP A 133 -5.90 -4.67 9.47
C TRP A 133 -6.21 -3.72 10.62
N THR A 134 -7.24 -2.87 10.49
CA THR A 134 -7.65 -1.89 11.50
C THR A 134 -7.85 -2.54 12.87
N GLY A 135 -7.26 -1.94 13.91
CA GLY A 135 -7.32 -2.43 15.29
C GLY A 135 -6.38 -3.61 15.60
N LYS A 136 -5.67 -4.14 14.60
CA LYS A 136 -4.79 -5.31 14.76
C LYS A 136 -3.34 -4.90 15.00
N GLU A 137 -2.57 -5.82 15.56
CA GLU A 137 -1.10 -5.75 15.58
C GLU A 137 -0.55 -6.52 14.38
N ILE A 138 0.30 -5.86 13.61
CA ILE A 138 1.07 -6.46 12.52
C ILE A 138 2.52 -6.62 12.97
N ILE A 139 3.13 -7.77 12.68
CA ILE A 139 4.56 -7.99 12.91
C ILE A 139 5.25 -8.14 11.56
N VAL A 140 6.10 -7.18 11.22
CA VAL A 140 6.87 -7.16 9.96
C VAL A 140 8.27 -7.70 10.23
N MET A 141 8.62 -8.80 9.60
CA MET A 141 9.88 -9.54 9.81
C MET A 141 10.74 -9.52 8.54
N SER A 142 11.99 -9.11 8.65
CA SER A 142 12.99 -9.26 7.58
C SER A 142 13.91 -10.43 7.86
N PHE A 143 14.32 -11.16 6.81
CA PHE A 143 15.18 -12.33 6.96
C PHE A 143 15.89 -12.74 5.68
N LEU A 144 16.99 -13.48 5.83
CA LEU A 144 17.69 -14.18 4.74
C LEU A 144 17.51 -15.69 4.76
N LYS A 145 17.21 -16.26 5.94
CA LYS A 145 17.08 -17.71 6.14
C LYS A 145 15.70 -18.10 6.66
N LYS A 146 15.30 -17.52 7.79
CA LYS A 146 14.02 -17.80 8.44
C LYS A 146 13.51 -16.56 9.15
N ALA A 147 12.26 -16.20 8.90
CA ALA A 147 11.61 -15.10 9.61
C ALA A 147 11.46 -15.43 11.10
N THR A 148 11.76 -14.43 11.94
CA THR A 148 11.72 -14.52 13.40
C THR A 148 11.20 -13.20 13.96
N GLU A 149 10.39 -13.27 15.02
CA GLU A 149 9.88 -12.06 15.69
C GLU A 149 10.99 -11.27 16.41
N LYS A 150 12.15 -11.89 16.67
CA LYS A 150 13.32 -11.20 17.23
C LYS A 150 13.86 -10.09 16.32
N VAL A 151 13.64 -10.22 15.01
CA VAL A 151 14.07 -9.27 13.98
C VAL A 151 12.82 -8.77 13.28
N SER A 152 12.06 -7.95 14.00
CA SER A 152 10.78 -7.44 13.52
C SER A 152 10.48 -6.03 13.99
N VAL A 153 9.54 -5.39 13.32
CA VAL A 153 8.83 -4.21 13.82
C VAL A 153 7.39 -4.59 14.09
N LYS A 154 6.92 -4.28 15.30
CA LYS A 154 5.50 -4.39 15.66
C LYS A 154 4.80 -3.09 15.31
N VAL A 155 3.70 -3.20 14.58
CA VAL A 155 2.95 -2.08 14.03
C VAL A 155 1.53 -2.17 14.53
N LYS A 156 1.13 -1.22 15.39
CA LYS A 156 -0.27 -1.09 15.79
C LYS A 156 -1.03 -0.37 14.69
N VAL A 157 -1.98 -1.05 14.05
CA VAL A 157 -2.87 -0.38 13.09
C VAL A 157 -3.96 0.32 13.87
N LEU A 158 -3.97 1.65 13.77
CA LEU A 158 -4.88 2.48 14.54
C LEU A 158 -6.32 2.25 14.05
N GLU A 159 -7.26 2.16 14.99
CA GLU A 159 -8.68 2.21 14.66
C GLU A 159 -9.00 3.53 13.96
N GLU A 160 -9.93 3.50 13.00
CA GLU A 160 -10.44 4.73 12.41
C GLU A 160 -11.19 5.53 13.48
N THR A 161 -10.46 6.48 14.06
CA THR A 161 -11.00 7.34 15.10
C THR A 161 -11.95 8.38 14.54
N LEU A 162 -11.94 8.63 13.22
CA LEU A 162 -12.71 9.65 12.53
C LEU A 162 -13.45 9.05 11.34
N SER A 163 -14.76 9.28 11.24
CA SER A 163 -15.56 8.87 10.09
C SER A 163 -16.74 9.80 9.85
N LEU A 164 -17.19 9.87 8.61
CA LEU A 164 -18.35 10.64 8.17
C LEU A 164 -19.43 9.71 7.63
N TYR A 165 -20.68 10.01 7.96
CA TYR A 165 -21.85 9.30 7.44
C TYR A 165 -22.86 10.30 6.92
N PHE A 166 -23.26 10.18 5.66
CA PHE A 166 -24.28 11.03 5.06
C PHE A 166 -25.50 10.22 4.66
N ASN A 167 -26.67 10.66 5.14
CA ASN A 167 -27.93 9.96 4.93
C ASN A 167 -28.99 10.75 4.14
N GLY A 168 -28.57 11.74 3.36
CA GLY A 168 -29.49 12.63 2.63
C GLY A 168 -30.09 13.76 3.47
N LYS A 169 -30.10 13.64 4.80
CA LYS A 169 -30.62 14.68 5.69
C LYS A 169 -29.57 15.24 6.65
N PHE A 170 -28.63 14.40 7.04
CA PHE A 170 -27.58 14.74 7.98
C PHE A 170 -26.23 14.21 7.52
N LEU A 171 -25.22 15.06 7.65
CA LEU A 171 -23.82 14.64 7.68
C LEU A 171 -23.41 14.46 9.14
N ILE A 172 -23.01 13.25 9.50
CA ILE A 172 -22.65 12.86 10.86
C ILE A 172 -21.16 12.64 10.91
N PHE A 173 -20.47 13.44 11.73
CA PHE A 173 -19.06 13.26 12.05
C PHE A 173 -18.93 12.45 13.34
N LYS A 174 -18.45 11.22 13.21
CA LYS A 174 -18.18 10.29 14.31
C LYS A 174 -16.72 10.39 14.71
N VAL A 175 -16.48 10.56 16.00
CA VAL A 175 -15.15 10.58 16.62
C VAL A 175 -15.10 9.50 17.71
N ILE A 176 -14.04 8.69 17.72
CA ILE A 176 -13.75 7.70 18.76
C ILE A 176 -12.53 8.20 19.56
N GLU A 177 -12.73 8.46 20.85
CA GLU A 177 -11.66 8.84 21.78
C GLU A 177 -11.74 8.02 23.06
N LYS A 178 -10.66 7.30 23.41
CA LYS A 178 -10.50 6.64 24.73
C LYS A 178 -11.80 5.97 25.23
N ASP A 179 -12.37 5.11 24.38
CA ASP A 179 -13.60 4.34 24.64
C ASP A 179 -14.92 5.13 24.63
N LYS A 180 -14.92 6.39 24.22
CA LYS A 180 -16.12 7.21 23.98
C LYS A 180 -16.34 7.43 22.49
N ILE A 181 -17.60 7.31 22.07
CA ILE A 181 -18.05 7.65 20.72
C ILE A 181 -18.78 8.98 20.78
N LEU A 182 -18.19 10.01 20.18
CA LEU A 182 -18.83 11.31 19.95
C LEU A 182 -19.44 11.34 18.55
N LYS A 183 -20.61 11.94 18.41
CA LYS A 183 -21.29 12.15 17.13
C LYS A 183 -21.72 13.60 17.02
N PHE A 184 -21.26 14.28 15.97
CA PHE A 184 -21.69 15.63 15.62
C PHE A 184 -22.55 15.54 14.36
N SER A 185 -23.80 16.00 14.43
CA SER A 185 -24.76 15.87 13.34
C SER A 185 -25.11 17.24 12.77
N TYR A 186 -24.95 17.38 11.45
CA TYR A 186 -25.18 18.61 10.72
C TYR A 186 -26.28 18.40 9.70
N LYS A 187 -27.30 19.27 9.67
CA LYS A 187 -28.28 19.23 8.58
C LYS A 187 -27.53 19.46 7.27
N ALA A 188 -27.72 18.54 6.34
CA ALA A 188 -27.06 18.57 5.05
C ALA A 188 -27.94 17.93 3.98
N VAL A 189 -27.79 18.37 2.74
CA VAL A 189 -28.52 17.85 1.58
C VAL A 189 -27.56 17.62 0.43
N SER A 190 -28.01 16.92 -0.61
CA SER A 190 -27.20 16.65 -1.80
C SER A 190 -28.09 16.60 -3.04
N GLY A 191 -27.53 17.03 -4.17
CA GLY A 191 -28.26 17.18 -5.43
C GLY A 191 -29.03 18.50 -5.45
N ARG A 192 -29.62 18.79 -6.61
CA ARG A 192 -30.56 19.91 -6.77
C ARG A 192 -31.96 19.46 -6.38
N ALA A 193 -32.64 20.28 -5.59
CA ALA A 193 -34.03 20.07 -5.24
C ALA A 193 -34.91 20.02 -6.49
N LEU A 194 -35.95 19.19 -6.45
CA LEU A 194 -37.03 19.17 -7.41
C LEU A 194 -37.85 20.48 -7.31
N LYS A 195 -38.72 20.72 -8.30
CA LYS A 195 -39.59 21.92 -8.33
C LYS A 195 -40.46 22.08 -7.07
N ASN A 196 -40.77 20.99 -6.37
CA ASN A 196 -41.54 20.99 -5.13
C ASN A 196 -40.67 21.15 -3.86
N GLY A 197 -39.37 21.47 -4.01
CA GLY A 197 -38.43 21.65 -2.92
C GLY A 197 -37.90 20.36 -2.29
N LYS A 198 -38.33 19.17 -2.75
CA LYS A 198 -37.83 17.89 -2.23
C LYS A 198 -36.54 17.47 -2.93
N PHE A 199 -35.71 16.75 -2.20
CA PHE A 199 -34.53 16.09 -2.77
C PHE A 199 -34.88 14.66 -3.18
N ASP A 200 -34.38 14.24 -4.33
CA ASP A 200 -34.56 12.90 -4.88
C ASP A 200 -33.22 12.15 -4.81
N TYR A 201 -33.23 11.02 -4.08
CA TYR A 201 -32.06 10.18 -3.84
C TYR A 201 -32.12 8.85 -4.58
N SER A 202 -33.06 8.67 -5.52
CA SER A 202 -33.17 7.45 -6.31
C SER A 202 -31.89 7.17 -7.11
N LYS A 203 -31.65 5.89 -7.40
CA LYS A 203 -30.50 5.45 -8.21
C LYS A 203 -30.47 6.12 -9.58
N GLU A 204 -31.61 6.33 -10.20
CA GLU A 204 -31.70 7.06 -11.47
C GLU A 204 -31.31 8.54 -11.32
N ARG A 205 -31.77 9.21 -10.25
CA ARG A 205 -31.36 10.59 -9.97
C ARG A 205 -29.86 10.69 -9.72
N GLN A 206 -29.25 9.71 -9.03
CA GLN A 206 -27.80 9.61 -8.82
C GLN A 206 -27.00 9.46 -10.14
N LYS A 207 -27.61 9.21 -11.30
CA LYS A 207 -26.91 9.20 -12.60
C LYS A 207 -26.80 10.59 -13.23
N MET A 208 -27.62 11.55 -12.79
CA MET A 208 -27.72 12.86 -13.44
C MET A 208 -26.57 13.79 -13.06
N LYS A 209 -25.64 14.08 -13.99
CA LYS A 209 -24.41 14.84 -13.73
C LYS A 209 -24.61 16.22 -13.09
N SER A 210 -25.57 17.00 -13.59
CA SER A 210 -25.77 18.41 -13.20
C SER A 210 -26.90 18.63 -12.19
N GLU A 211 -27.51 17.54 -11.72
CA GLU A 211 -28.72 17.59 -10.90
C GLU A 211 -28.72 16.60 -9.75
N GLY A 212 -28.17 15.41 -9.99
CA GLY A 212 -28.24 14.30 -9.07
C GLY A 212 -27.44 14.53 -7.79
N PRO A 213 -27.83 13.86 -6.70
CA PRO A 213 -27.04 13.86 -5.47
C PRO A 213 -25.70 13.13 -5.67
N LEU A 214 -24.86 13.20 -4.64
CA LEU A 214 -23.70 12.33 -4.52
C LEU A 214 -24.17 10.87 -4.61
N PRO A 215 -23.56 10.03 -5.43
CA PRO A 215 -23.95 8.62 -5.48
C PRO A 215 -23.73 7.92 -4.14
N GLU A 216 -24.55 6.92 -3.81
CA GLU A 216 -24.28 6.08 -2.65
C GLU A 216 -23.00 5.27 -2.87
N GLY A 217 -22.23 5.12 -1.79
CA GLY A 217 -20.96 4.42 -1.83
C GLY A 217 -20.00 4.88 -0.74
N GLU A 218 -18.77 4.43 -0.89
CA GLU A 218 -17.67 4.74 0.01
C GLU A 218 -16.72 5.74 -0.62
N TYR A 219 -16.46 6.79 0.13
CA TYR A 219 -15.62 7.91 -0.25
C TYR A 219 -14.67 8.26 0.89
N TYR A 220 -13.84 9.27 0.69
CA TYR A 220 -13.08 9.89 1.76
C TYR A 220 -12.84 11.37 1.46
N ILE A 221 -12.47 12.10 2.50
CA ILE A 221 -11.94 13.47 2.39
C ILE A 221 -10.51 13.48 2.93
N ASN A 222 -9.69 14.41 2.45
CA ASN A 222 -8.39 14.71 3.04
C ASN A 222 -8.50 16.03 3.83
N PRO A 223 -8.59 15.99 5.17
CA PRO A 223 -8.72 17.19 5.99
C PRO A 223 -7.62 18.24 5.83
N GLN A 224 -6.46 17.88 5.28
CA GLN A 224 -5.38 18.85 4.98
C GLN A 224 -5.68 19.69 3.72
N GLU A 225 -6.66 19.26 2.91
CA GLU A 225 -7.09 19.93 1.67
C GLU A 225 -8.31 20.84 1.89
N ILE A 226 -8.67 21.17 3.14
CA ILE A 226 -9.77 22.11 3.40
C ILE A 226 -9.40 23.48 2.83
N GLN A 227 -10.31 24.02 2.03
CA GLN A 227 -10.20 25.32 1.40
C GLN A 227 -11.10 26.31 2.12
N TYR A 228 -10.50 27.32 2.75
CA TYR A 228 -11.22 28.38 3.43
C TYR A 228 -11.38 29.62 2.53
N SER A 229 -12.58 30.19 2.52
CA SER A 229 -12.88 31.40 1.73
C SER A 229 -12.00 32.58 2.12
N GLU A 230 -11.67 32.70 3.41
CA GLU A 230 -10.86 33.78 3.96
C GLU A 230 -9.43 33.77 3.40
N ASN A 231 -8.86 32.58 3.18
CA ASN A 231 -7.51 32.35 2.63
C ASN A 231 -7.38 32.70 1.14
N ARG A 232 -8.49 33.00 0.45
CA ARG A 232 -8.46 33.40 -0.96
C ARG A 232 -7.88 34.80 -1.15
N THR A 233 -7.11 34.98 -2.22
CA THR A 233 -6.58 36.30 -2.60
C THR A 233 -7.70 37.27 -3.00
N LYS A 234 -7.45 38.59 -2.91
CA LYS A 234 -8.42 39.61 -3.35
C LYS A 234 -8.83 39.44 -4.81
N ILE A 235 -7.88 39.10 -5.68
CA ILE A 235 -8.11 38.86 -7.11
C ILE A 235 -9.00 37.63 -7.31
N ASP A 236 -8.76 36.54 -6.57
CA ASP A 236 -9.57 35.34 -6.69
C ASP A 236 -10.99 35.56 -6.12
N LYS A 237 -11.13 36.29 -5.02
CA LYS A 237 -12.44 36.71 -4.47
C LYS A 237 -13.23 37.54 -5.50
N LEU A 238 -12.58 38.47 -6.22
CA LEU A 238 -13.21 39.25 -7.28
C LEU A 238 -13.66 38.37 -8.46
N LYS A 239 -12.80 37.45 -8.92
CA LYS A 239 -13.16 36.45 -9.94
C LYS A 239 -14.36 35.61 -9.50
N GLY A 240 -14.44 35.25 -8.22
CA GLY A 240 -15.57 34.52 -7.62
C GLY A 240 -16.91 35.19 -7.88
N ARG A 241 -17.00 36.51 -7.73
CA ARG A 241 -18.24 37.28 -7.91
C ARG A 241 -18.79 37.26 -9.33
N ILE A 242 -17.93 37.00 -10.32
CA ILE A 242 -18.31 36.87 -11.74
C ILE A 242 -18.33 35.40 -12.19
N GLY A 243 -18.46 34.45 -11.26
CA GLY A 243 -18.55 33.02 -11.57
C GLY A 243 -17.24 32.38 -12.03
N ARG A 244 -16.08 32.94 -11.66
CA ARG A 244 -14.74 32.44 -12.01
C ARG A 244 -13.87 32.17 -10.77
N GLY A 245 -12.67 31.64 -10.97
CA GLY A 245 -11.70 31.43 -9.90
C GLY A 245 -11.92 30.13 -9.12
N THR A 246 -11.25 30.00 -7.97
CA THR A 246 -11.22 28.73 -7.21
C THR A 246 -12.57 28.33 -6.60
N MET A 247 -13.40 29.32 -6.23
CA MET A 247 -14.76 29.15 -5.72
C MET A 247 -15.70 30.13 -6.46
N PRO A 248 -16.23 29.74 -7.65
CA PRO A 248 -17.20 30.50 -8.42
C PRO A 248 -18.48 30.79 -7.62
N GLY A 249 -18.94 32.04 -7.54
CA GLY A 249 -20.06 32.44 -6.66
C GLY A 249 -19.64 32.74 -5.22
N GLY A 250 -18.40 32.42 -4.84
CA GLY A 250 -17.83 32.77 -3.53
C GLY A 250 -18.56 32.10 -2.36
N GLU A 251 -18.57 32.78 -1.21
CA GLU A 251 -19.18 32.27 0.02
C GLU A 251 -20.69 32.02 -0.11
N TYR A 252 -21.36 32.72 -1.04
CA TYR A 252 -22.77 32.49 -1.30
C TYR A 252 -23.04 31.06 -1.78
N SER A 253 -22.19 30.55 -2.67
CA SER A 253 -22.35 29.23 -3.29
C SER A 253 -21.58 28.11 -2.60
N TRP A 254 -20.56 28.43 -1.80
CA TRP A 254 -19.63 27.44 -1.24
C TRP A 254 -19.40 27.56 0.27
N GLY A 255 -19.99 28.57 0.92
CA GLY A 255 -19.75 28.86 2.32
C GLY A 255 -18.32 29.33 2.62
N LYS A 256 -17.96 29.25 3.90
CA LYS A 256 -16.63 29.60 4.43
C LYS A 256 -15.61 28.48 4.23
N GLY A 257 -16.06 27.23 4.11
CA GLY A 257 -15.18 26.08 3.91
C GLY A 257 -15.65 25.14 2.79
N ARG A 258 -14.70 24.55 2.09
CA ARG A 258 -14.93 23.49 1.11
C ARG A 258 -13.86 22.42 1.23
N ILE A 259 -14.24 21.17 1.05
CA ILE A 259 -13.30 20.05 0.89
C ILE A 259 -13.74 19.12 -0.22
N TRP A 260 -12.81 18.68 -1.05
CA TRP A 260 -13.11 17.73 -2.12
C TRP A 260 -13.30 16.32 -1.58
N ILE A 261 -14.29 15.62 -2.14
CA ILE A 261 -14.56 14.21 -1.87
C ILE A 261 -13.79 13.37 -2.88
N LYS A 262 -13.23 12.26 -2.41
CA LYS A 262 -12.44 11.30 -3.19
C LYS A 262 -13.08 9.90 -3.14
N PRO A 263 -13.02 9.10 -4.21
CA PRO A 263 -12.47 9.43 -5.52
C PRO A 263 -13.23 10.59 -6.17
N SER A 264 -12.52 11.43 -6.93
CA SER A 264 -13.13 12.60 -7.59
C SER A 264 -14.00 12.22 -8.79
N GLU A 265 -13.98 10.95 -9.18
CA GLU A 265 -14.66 10.37 -10.33
C GLU A 265 -15.21 9.00 -9.95
N VAL A 266 -16.48 8.74 -10.28
CA VAL A 266 -17.15 7.45 -10.09
C VAL A 266 -17.98 7.12 -11.32
N TYR A 267 -18.06 5.84 -11.67
CA TYR A 267 -18.90 5.35 -12.76
C TYR A 267 -20.12 4.64 -12.19
N ILE A 268 -21.31 5.00 -12.68
CA ILE A 268 -22.58 4.35 -12.34
C ILE A 268 -23.23 3.96 -13.64
N ASP A 269 -23.37 2.66 -13.90
CA ASP A 269 -23.95 2.13 -15.14
C ASP A 269 -23.31 2.76 -16.40
N GLY A 270 -21.98 2.92 -16.39
CA GLY A 270 -21.21 3.52 -17.49
C GLY A 270 -21.22 5.06 -17.53
N ILE A 271 -21.95 5.72 -16.64
CA ILE A 271 -22.03 7.19 -16.57
C ILE A 271 -21.00 7.73 -15.58
N LEU A 272 -20.10 8.58 -16.05
CA LEU A 272 -19.12 9.29 -15.23
C LEU A 272 -19.78 10.42 -14.44
N ARG A 273 -19.71 10.34 -13.11
CA ARG A 273 -20.01 11.42 -12.16
C ARG A 273 -18.70 11.90 -11.52
N ASN A 274 -18.54 13.20 -11.34
CA ASN A 274 -17.32 13.79 -10.79
C ASN A 274 -17.55 15.13 -10.11
N ASN A 275 -16.47 15.74 -9.59
CA ASN A 275 -16.45 17.07 -8.96
C ASN A 275 -17.29 17.18 -7.68
N PHE A 276 -17.13 16.20 -6.78
CA PHE A 276 -17.85 16.15 -5.52
C PHE A 276 -17.11 16.88 -4.40
N SER A 277 -17.83 17.65 -3.59
CA SER A 277 -17.28 18.31 -2.40
C SER A 277 -18.26 18.33 -1.24
N ILE A 278 -17.74 18.48 -0.02
CA ILE A 278 -18.51 18.95 1.13
C ILE A 278 -18.27 20.46 1.24
N HIS A 279 -19.33 21.24 1.31
CA HIS A 279 -19.25 22.70 1.34
C HIS A 279 -20.45 23.30 2.04
N GLY A 280 -20.42 24.61 2.30
CA GLY A 280 -21.56 25.37 2.80
C GLY A 280 -22.22 26.22 1.72
N GLY A 281 -22.95 27.24 2.13
CA GLY A 281 -23.56 28.18 1.20
C GLY A 281 -24.90 28.67 1.73
N ARG A 282 -25.46 29.68 1.05
CA ARG A 282 -26.76 30.23 1.42
C ARG A 282 -27.94 29.45 0.84
N GLU A 283 -27.73 28.79 -0.29
CA GLU A 283 -28.76 28.01 -0.97
C GLU A 283 -28.62 26.52 -0.65
N GLU A 284 -29.74 25.84 -0.45
CA GLU A 284 -29.75 24.40 -0.22
C GLU A 284 -29.57 23.64 -1.54
N GLY A 285 -28.55 22.81 -1.61
CA GLY A 285 -28.41 21.80 -2.64
C GLY A 285 -27.34 22.13 -3.67
N SER A 286 -26.68 21.08 -4.14
CA SER A 286 -25.57 21.19 -5.05
C SER A 286 -25.41 19.89 -5.84
N ALA A 287 -25.18 20.02 -7.15
CA ALA A 287 -25.08 18.89 -8.05
C ALA A 287 -23.91 17.98 -7.64
N GLY A 288 -24.21 16.80 -7.11
CA GLY A 288 -23.23 15.80 -6.66
C GLY A 288 -22.52 16.08 -5.34
N CYS A 289 -22.75 17.22 -4.69
CA CYS A 289 -22.01 17.63 -3.48
C CYS A 289 -22.86 17.43 -2.21
N ILE A 290 -22.21 17.43 -1.04
CA ILE A 290 -22.88 17.49 0.25
C ILE A 290 -22.87 18.95 0.71
N ASP A 291 -24.06 19.53 0.80
CA ASP A 291 -24.28 20.92 1.14
C ASP A 291 -24.70 21.05 2.60
N LEU A 292 -23.86 21.72 3.39
CA LEU A 292 -24.07 21.97 4.81
C LEU A 292 -24.83 23.26 5.07
N THR A 293 -25.13 24.06 4.05
CA THR A 293 -25.74 25.38 4.17
C THR A 293 -24.89 26.28 5.09
N ASN A 294 -25.47 26.76 6.19
CA ASN A 294 -24.81 27.58 7.21
C ASN A 294 -24.11 26.75 8.31
N ASN A 295 -24.12 25.40 8.23
CA ASN A 295 -23.47 24.53 9.21
C ASN A 295 -21.98 24.29 8.94
N ASP A 296 -21.47 24.77 7.81
CA ASP A 296 -20.10 24.52 7.35
C ASP A 296 -19.05 25.01 8.34
N VAL A 297 -19.24 26.20 8.92
CA VAL A 297 -18.28 26.78 9.88
C VAL A 297 -18.07 25.86 11.08
N ASP A 298 -19.15 25.37 11.69
CA ASP A 298 -19.04 24.47 12.84
C ASP A 298 -18.48 23.11 12.45
N PHE A 299 -18.94 22.57 11.32
CA PHE A 299 -18.44 21.30 10.78
C PHE A 299 -16.93 21.33 10.55
N PHE A 300 -16.42 22.31 9.81
CA PHE A 300 -14.99 22.40 9.52
C PHE A 300 -14.17 22.68 10.77
N ARG A 301 -14.68 23.48 11.71
CA ARG A 301 -14.04 23.68 13.02
C ARG A 301 -13.94 22.37 13.80
N LYS A 302 -14.96 21.51 13.75
CA LYS A 302 -14.92 20.18 14.38
C LYS A 302 -13.97 19.23 13.68
N ILE A 303 -13.93 19.21 12.35
CA ILE A 303 -12.91 18.44 11.61
C ILE A 303 -11.51 18.87 12.04
N GLU A 304 -11.22 20.18 12.06
CA GLU A 304 -9.94 20.74 12.50
C GLU A 304 -9.56 20.32 13.93
N GLN A 305 -10.52 20.37 14.85
CA GLN A 305 -10.33 19.98 16.25
C GLN A 305 -9.81 18.54 16.40
N TYR A 306 -10.29 17.61 15.57
CA TYR A 306 -10.02 16.19 15.73
C TYR A 306 -9.08 15.59 14.69
N ARG A 307 -8.90 16.22 13.51
CA ARG A 307 -8.14 15.63 12.40
C ARG A 307 -6.69 15.31 12.76
N LYS A 308 -6.03 16.10 13.62
CA LYS A 308 -4.56 16.04 13.83
C LYS A 308 -3.82 15.97 12.47
N GLU A 309 -3.01 14.95 12.25
CA GLU A 309 -2.27 14.66 11.01
C GLU A 309 -3.05 13.77 10.02
N SER A 310 -4.34 13.50 10.28
CA SER A 310 -5.14 12.64 9.42
C SER A 310 -5.21 13.22 8.01
N THR A 311 -4.77 12.42 7.04
CA THR A 311 -4.84 12.73 5.61
C THR A 311 -6.02 12.04 4.93
N LYS A 312 -6.78 11.22 5.66
CA LYS A 312 -7.94 10.49 5.16
C LYS A 312 -8.98 10.32 6.27
N ILE A 313 -10.19 10.82 6.03
CA ILE A 313 -11.40 10.51 6.81
C ILE A 313 -12.40 9.88 5.86
N LYS A 314 -12.84 8.64 6.14
CA LYS A 314 -13.86 7.97 5.33
C LYS A 314 -15.19 8.69 5.39
N LEU A 315 -15.90 8.67 4.27
CA LEU A 315 -17.25 9.16 4.10
C LEU A 315 -18.12 8.05 3.52
N PHE A 316 -19.11 7.62 4.29
CA PHE A 316 -20.10 6.65 3.86
C PHE A 316 -21.37 7.39 3.43
N VAL A 317 -21.86 7.12 2.22
CA VAL A 317 -23.06 7.75 1.67
C VAL A 317 -24.13 6.69 1.46
N LYS A 318 -25.27 6.84 2.16
CA LYS A 318 -26.41 5.91 2.08
C LYS A 318 -27.72 6.62 2.42
N TYR A 319 -28.66 6.67 1.48
CA TYR A 319 -29.94 7.38 1.58
C TYR A 319 -31.07 6.53 2.16
#